data_AF-A0A927GFF5-F1
#
_entry.id   AF-A0A927GFF5-F1
#
_cell.length_a   1.000
_cell.length_b   1.000
_cell.length_c   1.000
_cell.angle_alpha   90.00
_cell.angle_beta   90.00
_cell.angle_gamma   90.00
#
_symmetry.space_group_name_H-M   'P 1'
#
loop_
_entity.id
_entity.type
_entity.pdbx_description
1 polymer ?
#
loop_
_entity_poly.entity_id
_entity_poly.type
_entity_poly.pdbx_seq_one_letter_code
_entity_poly.pdbx_strand_id
1 'polypeptide(L)'
;MIKPISISDFLQLTNTVALADVRTPAEFEQGHIPGAFNLPLFSNEERVQVGTTYKKIGREEAILLGFDLTGSKWSGFIKQALVMAPDKKIGVHCWRGGMRSGAMAWALDLYGFEVYLIEGGYKRYRRWVLDQFEARYPLWLLGGMTGSGKTKILHQLKGLEEQVIDLEDLAHHQGSAYGTMNKLVQPTQEQFENNLANQLKNLDRHRTLWVEDESLKIGKLIMPNPFWRQMQEAVLIDMQVDLEQRINALVEEYGTLDEEFLVSCTERIHKRLGPLQTKQAVAAIRENRMADFIRLVLVYYDKTYRTALARRKEDRVFPITMTSDDVVGNASQLLNFSSSLPMPEQAV
;
A
#
# COMPACT_ATOMS: atom_id res chain seq x y z
N MET A 1 5.43 -30.56 17.34
CA MET A 1 3.97 -30.45 17.22
C MET A 1 3.61 -29.43 16.15
N ILE A 2 3.05 -29.89 15.02
CA ILE A 2 2.45 -29.01 14.00
C ILE A 2 1.02 -28.65 14.42
N LYS A 3 0.73 -27.36 14.52
CA LYS A 3 -0.58 -26.82 14.90
C LYS A 3 -1.24 -26.16 13.67
N PRO A 4 -2.29 -26.74 13.08
CA PRO A 4 -3.06 -26.04 12.06
C PRO A 4 -3.73 -24.81 12.68
N ILE A 5 -3.74 -23.70 11.95
CA ILE A 5 -4.34 -22.44 12.41
C ILE A 5 -4.95 -21.68 11.24
N SER A 6 -6.09 -21.01 11.46
CA SER A 6 -6.66 -20.12 10.46
C SER A 6 -5.80 -18.86 10.31
N ILE A 7 -5.90 -18.19 9.16
CA ILE A 7 -5.17 -16.92 8.97
C ILE A 7 -5.64 -15.83 9.95
N SER A 8 -6.94 -15.78 10.25
CA SER A 8 -7.50 -14.80 11.18
C SER A 8 -6.92 -14.99 12.59
N ASP A 9 -6.87 -16.23 13.08
CA ASP A 9 -6.34 -16.54 14.41
C ASP A 9 -4.84 -16.30 14.48
N PHE A 10 -4.09 -16.66 13.42
CA PHE A 10 -2.65 -16.41 13.36
C PHE A 10 -2.34 -14.91 13.46
N LEU A 11 -3.10 -14.09 12.74
CA LEU A 11 -2.94 -12.64 12.77
C LEU A 11 -3.32 -12.01 14.12
N GLN A 12 -4.05 -12.71 15.00
CA GLN A 12 -4.45 -12.23 16.33
C GLN A 12 -3.52 -12.72 17.46
N LEU A 13 -2.48 -13.49 17.14
CA LEU A 13 -1.52 -13.93 18.15
C LEU A 13 -0.86 -12.72 18.84
N THR A 14 -0.88 -12.74 20.17
CA THR A 14 -0.33 -11.66 21.02
C THR A 14 1.19 -11.58 20.98
N ASN A 15 1.85 -12.71 20.69
CA ASN A 15 3.29 -12.77 20.49
C ASN A 15 3.59 -12.75 18.99
N THR A 16 4.59 -11.97 18.59
CA THR A 16 5.09 -11.97 17.21
C THR A 16 5.66 -13.35 16.87
N VAL A 17 5.00 -14.06 15.96
CA VAL A 17 5.50 -15.33 15.41
C VAL A 17 6.02 -15.08 14.00
N ALA A 18 7.28 -15.44 13.74
CA ALA A 18 7.88 -15.30 12.42
C ALA A 18 7.10 -16.16 11.40
N LEU A 19 6.81 -15.60 10.23
CA LEU A 19 5.99 -16.25 9.20
C LEU A 19 6.81 -16.56 7.96
N ALA A 20 6.98 -17.84 7.65
CA ALA A 20 7.64 -18.32 6.45
C ALA A 20 6.65 -18.54 5.30
N ASP A 21 6.88 -17.85 4.19
CA ASP A 21 6.25 -18.14 2.91
C ASP A 21 7.14 -19.10 2.10
N VAL A 22 6.68 -20.34 1.92
CA VAL A 22 7.44 -21.38 1.20
C VAL A 22 7.14 -21.44 -0.29
N ARG A 23 6.40 -20.46 -0.82
CA ARG A 23 6.22 -20.26 -2.26
C ARG A 23 7.53 -19.81 -2.91
N THR A 24 7.57 -19.82 -4.24
CA THR A 24 8.78 -19.40 -4.96
C THR A 24 9.07 -17.90 -4.77
N PRO A 25 10.31 -17.44 -5.06
CA PRO A 25 10.63 -16.02 -4.99
C PRO A 25 9.71 -15.14 -5.84
N ALA A 26 9.34 -15.57 -7.06
CA ALA A 26 8.43 -14.81 -7.91
C ALA A 26 6.99 -14.75 -7.34
N GLU A 27 6.50 -15.84 -6.73
CA GLU A 27 5.20 -15.83 -6.04
C GLU A 27 5.21 -14.86 -4.84
N PHE A 28 6.34 -14.74 -4.13
CA PHE A 28 6.50 -13.86 -2.97
C PHE A 28 6.64 -12.39 -3.38
N GLU A 29 7.43 -12.10 -4.42
CA GLU A 29 7.60 -10.75 -4.98
C GLU A 29 6.30 -10.21 -5.59
N GLN A 30 5.49 -11.08 -6.20
CA GLN A 30 4.15 -10.71 -6.68
C GLN A 30 3.23 -10.24 -5.55
N GLY A 31 3.35 -10.81 -4.36
CA GLY A 31 2.60 -10.40 -3.17
C GLY A 31 2.75 -11.43 -2.06
N HIS A 32 2.89 -10.97 -0.82
CA HIS A 32 3.08 -11.80 0.37
C HIS A 32 2.37 -11.18 1.60
N ILE A 33 2.18 -12.00 2.64
CA ILE A 33 1.62 -11.54 3.92
C ILE A 33 2.64 -10.55 4.54
N PRO A 34 2.23 -9.32 4.91
CA PRO A 34 3.14 -8.35 5.52
C PRO A 34 3.87 -8.94 6.73
N GLY A 35 5.19 -8.75 6.78
CA GLY A 35 6.06 -9.32 7.81
C GLY A 35 6.49 -10.77 7.58
N ALA A 36 5.98 -11.46 6.54
CA ALA A 36 6.49 -12.77 6.17
C ALA A 36 7.87 -12.67 5.51
N PHE A 37 8.69 -13.71 5.68
CA PHE A 37 9.93 -13.89 4.94
C PHE A 37 9.83 -15.08 3.98
N ASN A 38 10.54 -15.01 2.85
CA ASN A 38 10.53 -16.09 1.88
C ASN A 38 11.50 -17.21 2.30
N LEU A 39 10.99 -18.44 2.42
CA LEU A 39 11.75 -19.66 2.65
C LEU A 39 11.38 -20.68 1.56
N PRO A 40 11.75 -20.42 0.29
CA PRO A 40 11.16 -21.09 -0.86
C PRO A 40 11.52 -22.57 -0.87
N LEU A 41 10.51 -23.45 -0.90
CA LEU A 41 10.74 -24.89 -1.05
C LEU A 41 11.33 -25.22 -2.44
N PHE A 42 10.98 -24.43 -3.46
CA PHE A 42 11.41 -24.59 -4.84
C PHE A 42 11.86 -23.25 -5.42
N SER A 43 12.82 -23.27 -6.34
CA SER A 43 13.06 -22.17 -7.27
C SER A 43 11.85 -21.96 -8.19
N ASN A 44 11.84 -20.86 -8.95
CA ASN A 44 10.80 -20.59 -9.95
C ASN A 44 10.75 -21.72 -11.00
N GLU A 45 11.91 -22.17 -11.46
CA GLU A 45 12.09 -23.21 -12.49
C GLU A 45 11.67 -24.58 -11.94
N GLU A 46 12.14 -24.93 -10.74
CA GLU A 46 11.77 -26.18 -10.05
C GLU A 46 10.26 -26.27 -9.83
N ARG A 47 9.62 -25.16 -9.46
CA ARG A 47 8.17 -25.09 -9.31
C ARG A 47 7.42 -25.33 -10.62
N VAL A 48 7.96 -24.86 -11.74
CA VAL A 48 7.39 -25.12 -13.08
C VAL A 48 7.53 -26.60 -13.43
N GLN A 49 8.69 -27.20 -13.17
CA GLN A 49 8.92 -28.63 -13.41
C GLN A 49 7.95 -29.50 -12.59
N VAL A 50 7.92 -29.33 -11.27
CA VAL A 50 7.01 -30.07 -10.38
C VAL A 50 5.54 -29.87 -10.76
N GLY A 51 5.14 -28.63 -11.08
CA GLY A 51 3.78 -28.32 -11.52
C GLY A 51 3.41 -28.98 -12.85
N THR A 52 4.38 -29.08 -13.77
CA THR A 52 4.19 -29.73 -15.08
C THR A 52 4.07 -31.24 -14.92
N THR A 53 4.95 -31.86 -14.13
CA THR A 53 4.88 -33.31 -13.79
C THR A 53 3.55 -33.66 -13.15
N TYR A 54 3.08 -32.84 -12.20
CA TYR A 54 1.78 -33.05 -11.55
C TYR A 54 0.61 -33.07 -12.53
N LYS A 55 0.63 -32.16 -13.53
CA LYS A 55 -0.44 -32.04 -14.52
C LYS A 55 -0.36 -33.11 -15.61
N LYS A 56 0.84 -33.49 -16.04
CA LYS A 56 1.05 -34.36 -17.22
C LYS A 56 1.19 -35.84 -16.88
N ILE A 57 1.82 -36.15 -15.75
CA ILE A 57 2.20 -37.53 -15.39
C ILE A 57 1.33 -38.00 -14.23
N GLY A 58 1.36 -37.29 -13.11
CA GLY A 58 0.62 -37.72 -11.94
C GLY A 58 1.11 -37.06 -10.67
N ARG A 59 0.31 -37.25 -9.61
CA ARG A 59 0.61 -36.72 -8.28
C ARG A 59 1.84 -37.38 -7.67
N GLU A 60 1.98 -38.69 -7.79
CA GLU A 60 3.05 -39.45 -7.14
C GLU A 60 4.43 -39.11 -7.71
N GLU A 61 4.55 -39.03 -9.03
CA GLU A 61 5.78 -38.66 -9.72
C GLU A 61 6.19 -37.22 -9.42
N ALA A 62 5.23 -36.31 -9.28
CA ALA A 62 5.51 -34.93 -8.87
C ALA A 62 6.01 -34.84 -7.43
N ILE A 63 5.55 -35.72 -6.55
CA ILE A 63 6.02 -35.81 -5.17
C ILE A 63 7.46 -36.34 -5.15
N LEU A 64 7.75 -37.43 -5.89
CA LEU A 64 9.10 -37.98 -6.01
C LEU A 64 10.08 -36.94 -6.54
N LEU A 65 9.74 -36.27 -7.64
CA LEU A 65 10.55 -35.19 -8.18
C LEU A 65 10.76 -34.06 -7.16
N GLY A 66 9.72 -33.72 -6.37
CA GLY A 66 9.83 -32.73 -5.31
C GLY A 66 10.87 -33.12 -4.25
N PHE A 67 10.94 -34.40 -3.86
CA PHE A 67 11.96 -34.90 -2.94
C PHE A 67 13.36 -34.88 -3.56
N ASP A 68 13.49 -35.29 -4.83
CA ASP A 68 14.78 -35.26 -5.54
C ASP A 68 15.36 -33.84 -5.60
N LEU A 69 14.50 -32.85 -5.87
CA LEU A 69 14.89 -31.44 -5.95
C LEU A 69 15.20 -30.79 -4.59
N THR A 70 14.69 -31.34 -3.49
CA THR A 70 14.80 -30.75 -2.14
C THR A 70 15.73 -31.51 -1.21
N GLY A 71 16.10 -32.75 -1.52
CA GLY A 71 16.81 -33.67 -0.64
C GLY A 71 18.08 -33.08 0.00
N SER A 72 18.91 -32.39 -0.77
CA SER A 72 20.15 -31.76 -0.28
C SER A 72 19.93 -30.41 0.43
N LYS A 73 18.74 -29.81 0.32
CA LYS A 73 18.45 -28.43 0.76
C LYS A 73 17.88 -28.35 2.18
N TRP A 74 17.40 -29.46 2.75
CA TRP A 74 16.69 -29.48 4.04
C TRP A 74 17.48 -28.85 5.19
N SER A 75 18.77 -29.17 5.31
CA SER A 75 19.62 -28.56 6.33
C SER A 75 19.77 -27.05 6.16
N GLY A 76 19.74 -26.56 4.92
CA GLY A 76 19.75 -25.13 4.59
C GLY A 76 18.46 -24.42 5.01
N PHE A 77 17.30 -25.03 4.75
CA PHE A 77 16.02 -24.48 5.18
C PHE A 77 15.93 -24.33 6.70
N ILE A 78 16.36 -25.35 7.44
CA ILE A 78 16.37 -25.31 8.91
C ILE A 78 17.30 -24.21 9.44
N LYS A 79 18.51 -24.07 8.86
CA LYS A 79 19.45 -23.01 9.26
C LYS A 79 18.88 -21.62 9.01
N GLN A 80 18.23 -21.39 7.87
CA GLN A 80 17.57 -20.11 7.59
C GLN A 80 16.41 -19.85 8.56
N ALA A 81 15.58 -20.86 8.84
CA ALA A 81 14.50 -20.74 9.82
C ALA A 81 15.02 -20.42 11.22
N LEU A 82 16.18 -20.95 11.65
CA LEU A 82 16.78 -20.63 12.94
C LEU A 82 17.22 -19.17 13.06
N VAL A 83 17.68 -18.57 11.96
CA VAL A 83 18.06 -17.14 11.94
C VAL A 83 16.81 -16.27 12.10
N MET A 84 15.72 -16.62 11.41
CA MET A 84 14.49 -15.80 11.39
C MET A 84 13.56 -16.07 12.59
N ALA A 85 13.64 -17.26 13.19
CA ALA A 85 12.83 -17.71 14.30
C ALA A 85 13.69 -18.41 15.38
N PRO A 86 14.57 -17.67 16.08
CA PRO A 86 15.51 -18.25 17.04
C PRO A 86 14.82 -18.96 18.22
N ASP A 87 13.64 -18.50 18.63
CA ASP A 87 12.80 -19.12 19.67
C ASP A 87 12.11 -20.41 19.19
N LYS A 88 12.39 -20.84 17.96
CA LYS A 88 11.83 -22.02 17.32
C LYS A 88 10.31 -22.04 17.26
N LYS A 89 9.66 -20.86 17.17
CA LYS A 89 8.23 -20.71 16.89
C LYS A 89 8.03 -20.08 15.53
N ILE A 90 7.33 -20.76 14.63
CA ILE A 90 7.25 -20.33 13.23
C ILE A 90 5.89 -20.64 12.60
N GLY A 91 5.31 -19.66 11.93
CA GLY A 91 4.19 -19.83 11.01
C GLY A 91 4.70 -20.26 9.64
N VAL A 92 4.01 -21.17 8.97
CA VAL A 92 4.40 -21.66 7.63
C VAL A 92 3.17 -21.69 6.73
N HIS A 93 3.31 -21.14 5.52
CA HIS A 93 2.27 -21.24 4.50
C HIS A 93 2.84 -21.42 3.10
N CYS A 94 1.99 -21.96 2.22
CA CYS A 94 2.20 -21.90 0.78
C CYS A 94 0.96 -21.29 0.12
N TRP A 95 0.76 -21.47 -1.19
CA TRP A 95 -0.41 -20.92 -1.88
C TRP A 95 -1.76 -21.41 -1.32
N ARG A 96 -1.88 -22.70 -0.97
CA ARG A 96 -3.16 -23.30 -0.52
C ARG A 96 -3.10 -24.04 0.81
N GLY A 97 -1.99 -23.92 1.55
CA GLY A 97 -1.78 -24.71 2.78
C GLY A 97 -1.73 -26.22 2.51
N GLY A 98 -1.17 -26.62 1.36
CA GLY A 98 -1.09 -28.02 0.94
C GLY A 98 0.28 -28.66 1.20
N MET A 99 0.68 -29.60 0.33
CA MET A 99 1.88 -30.42 0.53
C MET A 99 3.19 -29.63 0.65
N ARG A 100 3.34 -28.48 -0.02
CA ARG A 100 4.56 -27.66 0.07
C ARG A 100 4.82 -27.16 1.49
N SER A 101 3.84 -26.49 2.08
CA SER A 101 3.93 -26.03 3.47
C SER A 101 3.90 -27.17 4.47
N GLY A 102 3.19 -28.27 4.16
CA GLY A 102 3.18 -29.48 4.99
C GLY A 102 4.56 -30.15 5.09
N ALA A 103 5.28 -30.29 3.97
CA ALA A 103 6.63 -30.86 3.94
C ALA A 103 7.63 -29.99 4.73
N MET A 104 7.58 -28.67 4.54
CA MET A 104 8.40 -27.74 5.33
C MET A 104 8.04 -27.80 6.82
N ALA A 105 6.75 -27.81 7.16
CA ALA A 105 6.30 -27.91 8.54
C ALA A 105 6.78 -29.21 9.19
N TRP A 106 6.73 -30.33 8.49
CA TRP A 106 7.28 -31.61 8.99
C TRP A 106 8.78 -31.55 9.25
N ALA A 107 9.57 -31.01 8.32
CA ALA A 107 11.02 -30.93 8.49
C ALA A 107 11.42 -30.01 9.65
N LEU A 108 10.75 -28.86 9.80
CA LEU A 108 10.96 -27.93 10.92
C LEU A 108 10.52 -28.55 12.25
N ASP A 109 9.37 -29.24 12.27
CA ASP A 109 8.87 -29.92 13.45
C ASP A 109 9.82 -31.04 13.91
N LEU A 110 10.32 -31.85 12.97
CA LEU A 110 11.29 -32.92 13.24
C LEU A 110 12.56 -32.38 13.90
N TYR A 111 13.02 -31.18 13.50
CA TYR A 111 14.16 -30.53 14.11
C TYR A 111 13.85 -29.94 15.51
N GLY A 112 12.56 -29.70 15.81
CA GLY A 112 12.09 -29.21 17.10
C GLY A 112 11.51 -27.80 17.09
N PHE A 113 11.00 -27.31 15.95
CA PHE A 113 10.18 -26.09 15.92
C PHE A 113 8.75 -26.36 16.38
N GLU A 114 8.17 -25.41 17.09
CA GLU A 114 6.72 -25.28 17.23
C GLU A 114 6.19 -24.61 15.94
N VAL A 115 5.50 -25.39 15.11
CA VAL A 115 5.06 -24.93 13.79
C VAL A 115 3.57 -24.64 13.76
N TYR A 116 3.20 -23.42 13.37
CA TYR A 116 1.84 -23.03 13.03
C TYR A 116 1.63 -23.16 11.52
N LEU A 117 0.81 -24.12 11.08
CA LEU A 117 0.54 -24.34 9.66
C LEU A 117 -0.71 -23.56 9.25
N ILE A 118 -0.54 -22.54 8.39
CA ILE A 118 -1.66 -21.69 7.96
C ILE A 118 -2.61 -22.45 7.03
N GLU A 119 -3.83 -22.71 7.51
CA GLU A 119 -4.84 -23.44 6.77
C GLU A 119 -5.30 -22.67 5.53
N GLY A 120 -5.38 -23.37 4.39
CA GLY A 120 -5.73 -22.76 3.11
C GLY A 120 -4.71 -21.76 2.56
N GLY A 121 -3.62 -21.51 3.30
CA GLY A 121 -2.46 -20.72 2.90
C GLY A 121 -2.78 -19.30 2.41
N TYR A 122 -1.92 -18.80 1.53
CA TYR A 122 -1.99 -17.46 0.99
C TYR A 122 -3.30 -17.17 0.25
N LYS A 123 -3.94 -18.17 -0.37
CA LYS A 123 -5.26 -18.01 -0.99
C LYS A 123 -6.34 -17.60 0.01
N ARG A 124 -6.35 -18.18 1.22
CA ARG A 124 -7.30 -17.77 2.26
C ARG A 124 -6.95 -16.40 2.83
N TYR A 125 -5.66 -16.10 2.99
CA TYR A 125 -5.21 -14.75 3.32
C TYR A 125 -5.71 -13.71 2.31
N ARG A 126 -5.60 -13.98 1.00
CA ARG A 126 -6.11 -13.09 -0.04
C ARG A 126 -7.61 -12.86 0.03
N ARG A 127 -8.39 -13.86 0.45
CA ARG A 127 -9.82 -13.67 0.74
C ARG A 127 -10.01 -12.75 1.95
N TRP A 128 -9.30 -13.02 3.04
CA TRP A 128 -9.32 -12.19 4.24
C TRP A 128 -8.96 -10.72 3.96
N VAL A 129 -7.99 -10.47 3.06
CA VAL A 129 -7.63 -9.12 2.56
C VAL A 129 -8.82 -8.43 1.90
N LEU A 130 -9.49 -9.11 0.97
CA LEU A 130 -10.65 -8.54 0.27
C LEU A 130 -11.81 -8.27 1.24
N ASP A 131 -12.03 -9.16 2.21
CA ASP A 131 -13.06 -8.99 3.25
C ASP A 131 -12.81 -7.72 4.10
N GLN A 132 -11.55 -7.27 4.25
CA GLN A 132 -11.26 -6.00 4.94
C GLN A 132 -11.81 -4.78 4.21
N PHE A 133 -11.90 -4.81 2.87
CA PHE A 133 -12.39 -3.69 2.08
C PHE A 133 -13.92 -3.62 2.02
N GLU A 134 -14.59 -4.75 2.26
CA GLU A 134 -16.06 -4.84 2.35
C GLU A 134 -16.58 -4.36 3.71
N ALA A 135 -15.75 -4.40 4.75
CA ALA A 135 -16.09 -3.79 6.04
C ALA A 135 -16.27 -2.27 5.90
N ARG A 136 -17.19 -1.70 6.70
CA ARG A 136 -17.40 -0.26 6.75
C ARG A 136 -16.43 0.42 7.70
N TYR A 137 -15.89 1.55 7.27
CA TYR A 137 -15.05 2.42 8.08
C TYR A 137 -15.67 3.83 8.12
N PRO A 138 -15.74 4.48 9.31
CA PRO A 138 -16.13 5.88 9.39
C PRO A 138 -14.98 6.75 8.84
N LEU A 139 -15.06 7.14 7.57
CA LEU A 139 -13.99 7.84 6.88
C LEU A 139 -14.12 9.37 6.97
N TRP A 140 -12.99 10.04 7.21
CA TRP A 140 -12.77 11.44 6.88
C TRP A 140 -11.71 11.54 5.80
N LEU A 141 -12.03 12.24 4.72
CA LEU A 141 -11.08 12.50 3.66
C LEU A 141 -10.43 13.86 3.84
N LEU A 142 -9.11 13.88 3.74
CA LEU A 142 -8.34 15.11 3.64
C LEU A 142 -8.09 15.43 2.16
N GLY A 143 -8.81 16.43 1.67
CA GLY A 143 -8.67 17.01 0.34
C GLY A 143 -7.77 18.23 0.35
N GLY A 144 -7.38 18.66 -0.84
CA GLY A 144 -6.60 19.86 -1.06
C GLY A 144 -5.78 19.76 -2.33
N MET A 145 -5.63 20.89 -3.02
CA MET A 145 -4.86 20.96 -4.25
C MET A 145 -3.39 20.55 -4.06
N THR A 146 -2.69 20.21 -5.15
CA THR A 146 -1.28 19.79 -5.10
C THR A 146 -0.39 20.84 -4.42
N GLY A 147 0.47 20.42 -3.50
CA GLY A 147 1.32 21.33 -2.71
C GLY A 147 0.66 21.90 -1.45
N SER A 148 -0.56 21.48 -1.10
CA SER A 148 -1.26 21.96 0.12
C SER A 148 -0.74 21.35 1.44
N GLY A 149 0.27 20.48 1.41
CA GLY A 149 0.88 19.91 2.63
C GLY A 149 0.05 18.82 3.34
N LYS A 150 -0.89 18.17 2.65
CA LYS A 150 -1.79 17.14 3.21
C LYS A 150 -1.04 16.04 3.97
N THR A 151 -0.02 15.45 3.35
CA THR A 151 0.78 14.35 3.91
C THR A 151 1.42 14.73 5.25
N LYS A 152 1.97 15.97 5.36
CA LYS A 152 2.54 16.48 6.61
C LYS A 152 1.49 16.57 7.73
N ILE A 153 0.28 17.02 7.39
CA ILE A 153 -0.83 17.08 8.36
C ILE A 153 -1.29 15.68 8.76
N LEU A 154 -1.45 14.75 7.82
CA LEU A 154 -1.81 13.36 8.14
C LEU A 154 -0.81 12.70 9.09
N HIS A 155 0.50 12.93 8.88
CA HIS A 155 1.53 12.44 9.81
C HIS A 155 1.43 13.08 11.18
N GLN A 156 1.11 14.38 11.25
CA GLN A 156 0.89 15.07 12.51
C GLN A 156 -0.35 14.53 13.24
N LEU A 157 -1.46 14.26 12.54
CA LEU A 157 -2.65 13.63 13.11
C LEU A 157 -2.34 12.24 13.69
N LYS A 158 -1.53 11.45 12.97
CA LYS A 158 -1.06 10.16 13.47
C LYS A 158 -0.25 10.30 14.76
N GLY A 159 0.57 11.35 14.87
CA GLY A 159 1.29 11.70 16.09
C GLY A 159 0.40 12.13 17.26
N LEU A 160 -0.84 12.56 16.97
CA LEU A 160 -1.89 12.87 17.95
C LEU A 160 -2.80 11.65 18.24
N GLU A 161 -2.34 10.44 17.92
CA GLU A 161 -3.04 9.16 18.15
C GLU A 161 -4.35 8.99 17.36
N GLU A 162 -4.55 9.77 16.29
CA GLU A 162 -5.65 9.57 15.35
C GLU A 162 -5.38 8.39 14.41
N GLN A 163 -6.47 7.78 13.92
CA GLN A 163 -6.35 6.71 12.93
C GLN A 163 -6.14 7.31 11.55
N VAL A 164 -4.99 7.02 10.96
CA VAL A 164 -4.60 7.55 9.65
C VAL A 164 -4.06 6.42 8.78
N ILE A 165 -4.54 6.35 7.55
CA ILE A 165 -3.93 5.56 6.48
C ILE A 165 -3.40 6.54 5.44
N ASP A 166 -2.10 6.45 5.17
CA ASP A 166 -1.41 7.19 4.12
C ASP A 166 -1.37 6.31 2.86
N LEU A 167 -2.28 6.59 1.92
CA LEU A 167 -2.42 5.82 0.68
C LEU A 167 -1.25 6.05 -0.28
N GLU A 168 -0.66 7.24 -0.28
CA GLU A 168 0.47 7.59 -1.14
C GLU A 168 1.73 6.84 -0.71
N ASP A 169 1.97 6.74 0.60
CA ASP A 169 3.04 5.93 1.20
C ASP A 169 2.82 4.45 0.88
N LEU A 170 1.61 3.91 1.10
CA LEU A 170 1.30 2.53 0.73
C LEU A 170 1.50 2.23 -0.76
N ALA A 171 1.25 3.23 -1.61
CA ALA A 171 1.40 3.14 -3.06
C ALA A 171 2.84 3.42 -3.54
N HIS A 172 3.73 3.89 -2.67
CA HIS A 172 5.01 4.53 -2.99
C HIS A 172 4.86 5.54 -4.15
N HIS A 173 3.88 6.44 -4.06
CA HIS A 173 3.55 7.36 -5.14
C HIS A 173 2.73 8.57 -4.69
N GLN A 174 3.17 9.79 -5.04
CA GLN A 174 2.56 11.07 -4.62
C GLN A 174 1.40 11.55 -5.52
N GLY A 175 0.48 10.64 -5.91
CA GLY A 175 -0.76 10.99 -6.62
C GLY A 175 -0.68 11.72 -7.97
N SER A 176 0.52 12.02 -8.49
CA SER A 176 0.74 12.92 -9.64
C SER A 176 1.53 12.28 -10.78
N ALA A 177 1.61 12.93 -11.95
CA ALA A 177 2.46 12.44 -13.05
C ALA A 177 3.96 12.40 -12.69
N TYR A 178 4.35 13.11 -11.63
CA TYR A 178 5.70 13.17 -11.08
C TYR A 178 5.85 12.28 -9.84
N GLY A 179 4.80 11.54 -9.45
CA GLY A 179 4.65 10.96 -8.13
C GLY A 179 5.63 9.83 -7.79
N THR A 180 6.38 9.30 -8.76
CA THR A 180 7.47 8.35 -8.48
C THR A 180 8.74 9.03 -7.99
N MET A 181 8.86 10.35 -8.07
CA MET A 181 10.02 11.13 -7.60
C MET A 181 11.37 10.64 -8.16
N ASN A 182 11.36 9.97 -9.31
CA ASN A 182 12.49 9.25 -9.91
C ASN A 182 13.16 8.16 -9.02
N LYS A 183 12.58 7.84 -7.85
CA LYS A 183 13.22 6.99 -6.83
C LYS A 183 12.28 5.93 -6.27
N LEU A 184 10.97 6.17 -6.30
CA LEU A 184 9.97 5.29 -5.72
C LEU A 184 9.56 4.19 -6.70
N VAL A 185 9.56 2.96 -6.21
CA VAL A 185 9.07 1.79 -6.94
C VAL A 185 7.72 1.39 -6.35
N GLN A 186 6.66 1.62 -7.12
CA GLN A 186 5.33 1.20 -6.71
C GLN A 186 5.26 -0.31 -6.54
N PRO A 187 4.61 -0.81 -5.47
CA PRO A 187 4.39 -2.23 -5.27
C PRO A 187 3.55 -2.84 -6.42
N THR A 188 3.38 -4.15 -6.40
CA THR A 188 2.36 -4.79 -7.22
C THR A 188 0.97 -4.41 -6.71
N GLN A 189 -0.05 -4.55 -7.55
CA GLN A 189 -1.45 -4.39 -7.14
C GLN A 189 -1.79 -5.27 -5.93
N GLU A 190 -1.33 -6.52 -5.95
CA GLU A 190 -1.60 -7.49 -4.90
C GLU A 190 -0.93 -7.11 -3.58
N GLN A 191 0.33 -6.63 -3.62
CA GLN A 191 1.04 -6.21 -2.41
C GLN A 191 0.49 -4.90 -1.84
N PHE A 192 0.07 -3.96 -2.69
CA PHE A 192 -0.65 -2.75 -2.25
C PHE A 192 -1.89 -3.12 -1.44
N GLU A 193 -2.73 -4.01 -1.97
CA GLU A 193 -3.93 -4.50 -1.28
C GLU A 193 -3.59 -5.23 0.03
N ASN A 194 -2.53 -6.05 0.06
CA ASN A 194 -2.07 -6.71 1.27
C ASN A 194 -1.70 -5.70 2.36
N ASN A 195 -0.93 -4.67 1.99
CA ASN A 195 -0.45 -3.66 2.94
C ASN A 195 -1.62 -2.82 3.46
N LEU A 196 -2.54 -2.42 2.58
CA LEU A 196 -3.74 -1.66 2.96
C LEU A 196 -4.63 -2.45 3.93
N ALA A 197 -4.94 -3.71 3.61
CA ALA A 197 -5.74 -4.56 4.49
C ALA A 197 -5.06 -4.82 5.84
N ASN A 198 -3.72 -4.92 5.87
CA ASN A 198 -2.97 -5.07 7.11
C ASN A 198 -3.03 -3.81 7.99
N GLN A 199 -3.04 -2.61 7.41
CA GLN A 199 -3.28 -1.38 8.18
C GLN A 199 -4.72 -1.32 8.69
N LEU A 200 -5.72 -1.58 7.83
CA LEU A 200 -7.14 -1.55 8.19
C LEU A 200 -7.50 -2.51 9.33
N LYS A 201 -6.86 -3.68 9.38
CA LYS A 201 -7.09 -4.68 10.44
C LYS A 201 -6.85 -4.14 11.85
N ASN A 202 -5.85 -3.26 12.02
CA ASN A 202 -5.42 -2.80 13.34
C ASN A 202 -6.22 -1.59 13.84
N LEU A 203 -7.23 -1.14 13.09
CA LEU A 203 -8.02 0.03 13.42
C LEU A 203 -9.25 -0.34 14.27
N ASP A 204 -9.58 0.55 15.19
CA ASP A 204 -10.87 0.60 15.86
C ASP A 204 -11.92 1.12 14.87
N ARG A 205 -12.88 0.26 14.53
CA ARG A 205 -13.95 0.57 13.56
C ARG A 205 -15.00 1.55 14.11
N HIS A 206 -14.96 1.86 15.40
CA HIS A 206 -15.83 2.86 16.02
C HIS A 206 -15.19 4.26 16.06
N ARG A 207 -13.91 4.38 15.70
CA ARG A 207 -13.20 5.66 15.60
C ARG A 207 -13.01 6.06 14.15
N THR A 208 -13.06 7.36 13.89
CA THR A 208 -12.87 7.92 12.56
C THR A 208 -11.50 7.58 11.99
N LEU A 209 -11.44 7.28 10.70
CA LEU A 209 -10.22 7.02 9.94
C LEU A 209 -9.99 8.14 8.92
N TRP A 210 -8.85 8.80 9.04
CA TRP A 210 -8.36 9.78 8.08
C TRP A 210 -7.65 9.12 6.91
N VAL A 211 -7.97 9.57 5.70
CA VAL A 211 -7.38 9.09 4.44
C VAL A 211 -7.23 10.27 3.47
N GLU A 212 -6.25 10.24 2.57
CA GLU A 212 -6.18 11.19 1.46
C GLU A 212 -7.40 11.07 0.52
N ASP A 213 -7.85 12.20 -0.05
CA ASP A 213 -8.79 12.22 -1.18
C ASP A 213 -8.13 11.80 -2.50
N GLU A 214 -7.66 10.56 -2.56
CA GLU A 214 -7.08 9.98 -3.78
C GLU A 214 -8.15 9.57 -4.79
N SER A 215 -7.77 9.60 -6.07
CA SER A 215 -8.64 9.07 -7.12
C SER A 215 -8.71 7.54 -7.08
N LEU A 216 -9.55 6.92 -7.91
CA LEU A 216 -9.56 5.46 -8.08
C LEU A 216 -8.17 4.89 -8.40
N LYS A 217 -7.27 5.69 -8.99
CA LYS A 217 -5.90 5.27 -9.31
C LYS A 217 -4.87 6.10 -8.58
N ILE A 218 -3.85 5.42 -8.07
CA ILE A 218 -2.62 6.02 -7.53
C ILE A 218 -1.45 5.50 -8.37
N GLY A 219 -1.02 6.29 -9.35
CA GLY A 219 -0.09 5.84 -10.39
C GLY A 219 -0.65 4.64 -11.18
N LYS A 220 0.03 3.50 -11.13
CA LYS A 220 -0.40 2.25 -11.79
C LYS A 220 -1.39 1.42 -10.96
N LEU A 221 -1.53 1.73 -9.68
CA LEU A 221 -2.36 0.97 -8.73
C LEU A 221 -3.82 1.42 -8.81
N ILE A 222 -4.74 0.50 -8.54
CA ILE A 222 -6.18 0.74 -8.53
C ILE A 222 -6.67 0.51 -7.11
N MET A 223 -7.41 1.47 -6.54
CA MET A 223 -8.04 1.32 -5.24
C MET A 223 -9.08 0.19 -5.26
N PRO A 224 -9.17 -0.64 -4.21
CA PRO A 224 -10.24 -1.64 -4.11
C PRO A 224 -11.61 -0.97 -4.20
N ASN A 225 -12.43 -1.38 -5.17
CA ASN A 225 -13.71 -0.75 -5.45
C ASN A 225 -14.63 -0.61 -4.22
N PRO A 226 -14.78 -1.62 -3.33
CA PRO A 226 -15.60 -1.48 -2.12
C PRO A 226 -15.13 -0.33 -1.22
N PHE A 227 -13.82 -0.25 -0.95
CA PHE A 227 -13.24 0.81 -0.14
C PHE A 227 -13.34 2.18 -0.83
N TRP A 228 -13.11 2.24 -2.15
CA TRP A 228 -13.23 3.48 -2.91
C TRP A 228 -14.66 4.05 -2.90
N ARG A 229 -15.69 3.20 -2.98
CA ARG A 229 -17.08 3.66 -2.85
C ARG A 229 -17.34 4.32 -1.49
N GLN A 230 -16.77 3.78 -0.41
CA GLN A 230 -16.87 4.39 0.91
C GLN A 230 -16.23 5.78 0.94
N MET A 231 -15.04 5.94 0.35
CA MET A 231 -14.37 7.24 0.23
C MET A 231 -15.20 8.25 -0.60
N GLN A 232 -15.89 7.80 -1.66
CA GLN A 232 -16.78 8.68 -2.43
C GLN A 232 -17.99 9.16 -1.64
N GLU A 233 -18.41 8.40 -0.64
CA GLU A 233 -19.51 8.75 0.25
C GLU A 233 -19.04 9.50 1.51
N ALA A 234 -17.74 9.48 1.81
CA ALA A 234 -17.18 10.10 3.00
C ALA A 234 -17.25 11.63 2.99
N VAL A 235 -17.22 12.21 4.19
CA VAL A 235 -17.01 13.65 4.40
C VAL A 235 -15.61 14.02 3.88
N LEU A 236 -15.54 15.06 3.06
CA LEU A 236 -14.31 15.64 2.55
C LEU A 236 -14.05 16.97 3.25
N ILE A 237 -12.90 17.08 3.89
CA ILE A 237 -12.38 18.35 4.40
C ILE A 237 -11.39 18.89 3.36
N ASP A 238 -11.77 19.94 2.64
CA ASP A 238 -11.00 20.51 1.55
C ASP A 238 -10.06 21.60 2.08
N MET A 239 -8.76 21.31 2.14
CA MET A 239 -7.75 22.29 2.54
C MET A 239 -7.54 23.34 1.47
N GLN A 240 -7.74 24.59 1.85
CA GLN A 240 -7.46 25.76 1.03
C GLN A 240 -6.18 26.43 1.49
N VAL A 241 -5.16 26.37 0.64
CA VAL A 241 -3.83 26.96 0.85
C VAL A 241 -3.57 27.95 -0.28
N ASP A 242 -2.91 29.06 0.04
CA ASP A 242 -2.55 30.07 -0.95
C ASP A 242 -1.64 29.50 -2.06
N LEU A 243 -1.81 30.02 -3.28
CA LEU A 243 -1.06 29.54 -4.44
C LEU A 243 0.46 29.73 -4.26
N GLU A 244 0.90 30.85 -3.69
CA GLU A 244 2.33 31.12 -3.50
C GLU A 244 2.97 30.17 -2.50
N GLN A 245 2.27 29.88 -1.39
CA GLN A 245 2.70 28.90 -0.39
C GLN A 245 2.86 27.52 -1.01
N ARG A 246 1.87 27.08 -1.81
CA ARG A 246 1.92 25.80 -2.52
C ARG A 246 3.09 25.72 -3.50
N ILE A 247 3.36 26.80 -4.24
CA ILE A 247 4.49 26.86 -5.18
C ILE A 247 5.80 26.73 -4.43
N ASN A 248 6.00 27.48 -3.34
CA ASN A 248 7.22 27.43 -2.54
C ASN A 248 7.48 26.02 -2.01
N ALA A 249 6.46 25.37 -1.44
CA ALA A 249 6.56 24.00 -0.95
C ALA A 249 6.95 23.01 -2.08
N LEU A 250 6.35 23.16 -3.26
CA LEU A 250 6.65 22.30 -4.40
C LEU A 250 8.04 22.59 -5.01
N VAL A 251 8.54 23.82 -4.93
CA VAL A 251 9.91 24.15 -5.37
C VAL A 251 10.91 23.42 -4.49
N GLU A 252 10.70 23.39 -3.17
CA GLU A 252 11.56 22.64 -2.25
C GLU A 252 11.52 21.13 -2.54
N GLU A 253 10.32 20.58 -2.79
CA GLU A 253 10.12 19.15 -3.00
C GLU A 253 10.68 18.67 -4.36
N TYR A 254 10.37 19.39 -5.45
CA TYR A 254 10.70 18.97 -6.81
C TYR A 254 12.00 19.60 -7.35
N GLY A 255 12.50 20.69 -6.74
CA GLY A 255 13.66 21.43 -7.21
C GLY A 255 14.99 20.67 -7.18
N THR A 256 15.06 19.55 -6.44
CA THR A 256 16.25 18.69 -6.34
C THR A 256 16.16 17.44 -7.21
N LEU A 257 15.06 17.26 -7.94
CA LEU A 257 14.87 16.11 -8.81
C LEU A 257 15.64 16.26 -10.12
N ASP A 258 15.87 15.12 -10.76
CA ASP A 258 16.54 15.05 -12.06
C ASP A 258 15.76 15.82 -13.13
N GLU A 259 16.49 16.65 -13.89
CA GLU A 259 15.92 17.53 -14.92
C GLU A 259 15.22 16.73 -16.03
N GLU A 260 15.87 15.66 -16.51
CA GLU A 260 15.32 14.80 -17.58
C GLU A 260 14.07 14.06 -17.11
N PHE A 261 14.06 13.61 -15.85
CA PHE A 261 12.87 13.06 -15.23
C PHE A 261 11.70 14.06 -15.27
N LEU A 262 11.91 15.31 -14.82
CA LEU A 262 10.88 16.36 -14.82
C LEU A 262 10.38 16.67 -16.23
N VAL A 263 11.28 16.80 -17.20
CA VAL A 263 10.93 17.00 -18.62
C VAL A 263 10.07 15.84 -19.13
N SER A 264 10.53 14.60 -18.93
CA SER A 264 9.81 13.41 -19.40
C SER A 264 8.42 13.29 -18.79
N CYS A 265 8.24 13.65 -17.52
CA CYS A 265 6.93 13.64 -16.85
C CYS A 265 6.01 14.74 -17.41
N THR A 266 6.56 15.93 -17.66
CA THR A 266 5.84 17.06 -18.26
C THR A 266 5.35 16.73 -19.67
N GLU A 267 6.17 16.06 -20.48
CA GLU A 267 5.80 15.63 -21.82
C GLU A 267 4.70 14.56 -21.82
N ARG A 268 4.67 13.65 -20.83
CA ARG A 268 3.58 12.65 -20.71
C ARG A 268 2.21 13.31 -20.52
N ILE A 269 2.14 14.49 -19.91
CA ILE A 269 0.90 15.24 -19.69
C ILE A 269 0.64 16.33 -20.75
N HIS A 270 1.40 16.37 -21.85
CA HIS A 270 1.29 17.42 -22.87
C HIS A 270 -0.11 17.63 -23.42
N LYS A 271 -0.87 16.54 -23.66
CA LYS A 271 -2.26 16.63 -24.17
C LYS A 271 -3.20 17.34 -23.20
N ARG A 272 -2.88 17.27 -21.90
CA ARG A 272 -3.69 17.84 -20.82
C ARG A 272 -3.29 19.29 -20.51
N LEU A 273 -1.99 19.59 -20.58
CA LEU A 273 -1.47 20.96 -20.43
C LEU A 273 -1.72 21.85 -21.65
N GLY A 274 -1.64 21.27 -22.85
CA GLY A 274 -1.63 22.00 -24.11
C GLY A 274 -0.20 22.27 -24.61
N PRO A 275 0.00 22.46 -25.93
CA PRO A 275 1.32 22.51 -26.55
C PRO A 275 2.15 23.72 -26.10
N LEU A 276 1.54 24.89 -25.93
CA LEU A 276 2.24 26.12 -25.53
C LEU A 276 2.75 26.01 -24.08
N GLN A 277 1.87 25.64 -23.15
CA GLN A 277 2.19 25.47 -21.73
C GLN A 277 3.24 24.38 -21.52
N THR A 278 3.14 23.27 -22.26
CA THR A 278 4.15 22.20 -22.21
C THR A 278 5.52 22.73 -22.62
N LYS A 279 5.60 23.45 -23.74
CA LYS A 279 6.87 24.04 -24.22
C LYS A 279 7.46 25.02 -23.20
N GLN A 280 6.62 25.86 -22.61
CA GLN A 280 7.04 26.83 -21.59
C GLN A 280 7.49 26.15 -20.29
N ALA A 281 6.79 25.10 -19.85
CA ALA A 281 7.14 24.33 -18.66
C ALA A 281 8.47 23.60 -18.83
N VAL A 282 8.69 22.97 -20.00
CA VAL A 282 9.97 22.33 -20.33
C VAL A 282 11.10 23.37 -20.37
N ALA A 283 10.90 24.53 -21.01
CA ALA A 283 11.90 25.59 -21.01
C ALA A 283 12.21 26.09 -19.58
N ALA A 284 11.18 26.25 -18.74
CA ALA A 284 11.37 26.64 -17.34
C ALA A 284 12.20 25.62 -16.54
N ILE A 285 11.99 24.31 -16.76
CA ILE A 285 12.82 23.25 -16.17
C ILE A 285 14.28 23.40 -16.63
N ARG A 286 14.52 23.48 -17.95
CA ARG A 286 15.88 23.59 -18.54
C ARG A 286 16.65 24.83 -18.10
N GLU A 287 15.93 25.91 -17.82
CA GLU A 287 16.49 27.19 -17.37
C GLU A 287 16.54 27.31 -15.83
N ASN A 288 16.24 26.23 -15.10
CA ASN A 288 16.19 26.17 -13.64
C ASN A 288 15.22 27.20 -13.01
N ARG A 289 14.15 27.56 -13.72
CA ARG A 289 13.06 28.43 -13.26
C ARG A 289 11.94 27.60 -12.65
N MET A 290 12.23 26.93 -11.54
CA MET A 290 11.33 25.93 -10.93
C MET A 290 9.96 26.47 -10.52
N ALA A 291 9.89 27.70 -9.99
CA ALA A 291 8.62 28.32 -9.63
C ALA A 291 7.71 28.53 -10.85
N ASP A 292 8.28 28.93 -12.00
CA ASP A 292 7.54 29.12 -13.25
C ASP A 292 7.04 27.78 -13.80
N PHE A 293 7.89 26.75 -13.77
CA PHE A 293 7.51 25.39 -14.13
C PHE A 293 6.31 24.91 -13.29
N ILE A 294 6.38 25.05 -11.97
CA ILE A 294 5.32 24.61 -11.06
C ILE A 294 4.03 25.38 -11.33
N ARG A 295 4.09 26.71 -11.47
CA ARG A 295 2.93 27.55 -11.83
C ARG A 295 2.22 27.04 -13.08
N LEU A 296 2.98 26.76 -14.13
CA LEU A 296 2.43 26.31 -15.41
C LEU A 296 1.74 24.95 -15.30
N VAL A 297 2.31 24.04 -14.51
CA VAL A 297 1.78 22.69 -14.34
C VAL A 297 0.58 22.65 -13.38
N LEU A 298 0.57 23.48 -12.34
CA LEU A 298 -0.54 23.58 -11.40
C LEU A 298 -1.86 23.99 -12.05
N VAL A 299 -1.84 24.75 -13.15
CA VAL A 299 -3.07 25.08 -13.91
C VAL A 299 -3.88 23.83 -14.26
N TYR A 300 -3.19 22.77 -14.70
CA TYR A 300 -3.84 21.50 -15.04
C TYR A 300 -4.31 20.74 -13.79
N TYR A 301 -3.47 20.64 -12.75
CA TYR A 301 -3.81 19.91 -11.54
C TYR A 301 -4.98 20.57 -10.79
N ASP A 302 -4.98 21.89 -10.65
CA ASP A 302 -6.04 22.64 -9.98
C ASP A 302 -7.35 22.55 -10.76
N LYS A 303 -7.31 22.60 -12.09
CA LYS A 303 -8.49 22.36 -12.93
C LYS A 303 -9.05 20.96 -12.73
N THR A 304 -8.19 19.95 -12.69
CA THR A 304 -8.58 18.56 -12.49
C THR A 304 -9.21 18.36 -11.10
N TYR A 305 -8.59 18.93 -10.08
CA TYR A 305 -9.08 18.89 -8.70
C TYR A 305 -10.46 19.55 -8.58
N ARG A 306 -10.63 20.78 -9.07
CA ARG A 306 -11.94 21.48 -9.07
C ARG A 306 -13.03 20.68 -9.79
N THR A 307 -12.68 20.03 -10.91
CA THR A 307 -13.62 19.19 -11.67
C THR A 307 -14.04 17.96 -10.88
N ALA A 308 -13.11 17.34 -10.13
CA ALA A 308 -13.41 16.22 -9.25
C ALA A 308 -14.27 16.65 -8.05
N LEU A 309 -13.90 17.77 -7.42
CA LEU A 309 -14.62 18.36 -6.28
C LEU A 309 -16.08 18.67 -6.65
N ALA A 310 -16.32 19.25 -7.83
CA ALA A 310 -17.66 19.58 -8.32
C ALA A 310 -18.55 18.36 -8.60
N ARG A 311 -18.02 17.13 -8.59
CA ARG A 311 -18.81 15.90 -8.72
C ARG A 311 -19.25 15.35 -7.36
N ARG A 312 -18.62 15.79 -6.27
CA ARG A 312 -19.03 15.41 -4.91
C ARG A 312 -20.30 16.16 -4.54
N LYS A 313 -21.07 15.59 -3.61
CA LYS A 313 -22.26 16.25 -3.08
C LYS A 313 -21.82 17.42 -2.20
N GLU A 314 -22.40 18.60 -2.40
CA GLU A 314 -22.02 19.84 -1.71
C GLU A 314 -22.14 19.73 -0.19
N ASP A 315 -23.12 18.97 0.31
CA ASP A 315 -23.34 18.72 1.74
C ASP A 315 -22.27 17.84 2.41
N ARG A 316 -21.31 17.32 1.62
CA ARG A 316 -20.20 16.49 2.11
C ARG A 316 -18.84 17.13 1.93
N VAL A 317 -18.76 18.36 1.42
CA VAL A 317 -17.50 19.07 1.18
C VAL A 317 -17.41 20.27 2.11
N PHE A 318 -16.42 20.24 3.01
CA PHE A 318 -16.23 21.27 4.02
C PHE A 318 -14.87 21.94 3.80
N PRO A 319 -14.85 23.15 3.22
CA PRO A 319 -13.60 23.87 3.00
C PRO A 319 -13.05 24.41 4.33
N ILE A 320 -11.72 24.34 4.48
CA ILE A 320 -11.00 24.93 5.61
C ILE A 320 -9.77 25.70 5.08
N THR A 321 -9.70 26.98 5.42
CA THR A 321 -8.56 27.81 5.07
C THR A 321 -7.40 27.58 6.04
N MET A 322 -6.24 27.24 5.50
CA MET A 322 -4.99 27.08 6.24
C MET A 322 -4.15 28.33 6.00
N THR A 323 -3.89 29.09 7.05
CA THR A 323 -3.31 30.44 6.95
C THR A 323 -1.86 30.52 7.37
N SER A 324 -1.30 29.44 7.93
CA SER A 324 0.07 29.39 8.44
C SER A 324 0.82 28.17 7.93
N ASP A 325 2.15 28.26 7.87
CA ASP A 325 3.04 27.12 7.59
C ASP A 325 3.21 26.21 8.84
N ASP A 326 2.51 26.50 9.94
CA ASP A 326 2.54 25.71 11.17
C ASP A 326 1.70 24.44 11.01
N VAL A 327 2.37 23.32 10.71
CA VAL A 327 1.76 21.99 10.57
C VAL A 327 1.04 21.56 11.86
N VAL A 328 1.58 21.90 13.04
CA VAL A 328 1.00 21.48 14.32
C VAL A 328 -0.28 22.26 14.61
N GLY A 329 -0.23 23.58 14.41
CA GLY A 329 -1.39 24.46 14.48
C GLY A 329 -2.49 24.06 13.50
N ASN A 330 -2.13 23.80 12.24
CA ASN A 330 -3.07 23.38 11.20
C ASN A 330 -3.71 22.02 11.51
N ALA A 331 -2.97 21.04 12.03
CA ALA A 331 -3.53 19.75 12.45
C ALA A 331 -4.52 19.91 13.61
N SER A 332 -4.19 20.77 14.58
CA SER A 332 -5.08 21.08 15.71
C SER A 332 -6.36 21.79 15.25
N GLN A 333 -6.23 22.75 14.33
CA GLN A 333 -7.35 23.43 13.70
C GLN A 333 -8.25 22.44 12.94
N LEU A 334 -7.64 21.51 12.21
CA LEU A 334 -8.35 20.47 11.46
C LEU A 334 -9.18 19.55 12.38
N LEU A 335 -8.63 19.12 13.52
CA LEU A 335 -9.34 18.31 14.51
C LEU A 335 -10.50 19.05 15.19
N ASN A 336 -10.28 20.31 15.56
CA ASN A 336 -11.34 21.13 16.12
C ASN A 336 -12.47 21.35 15.11
N PHE A 337 -12.12 21.58 13.85
CA PHE A 337 -13.08 21.74 12.76
C PHE A 337 -13.85 20.44 12.51
N SER A 338 -13.16 19.31 12.42
CA SER A 338 -13.81 18.02 12.13
C SER A 338 -14.77 17.58 13.25
N SER A 339 -14.51 17.96 14.49
CA SER A 339 -15.42 17.73 15.63
C SER A 339 -16.77 18.47 15.51
N SER A 340 -16.85 19.50 14.67
CA SER A 340 -18.09 20.24 14.38
C SER A 340 -18.89 19.68 13.20
N LEU A 341 -18.32 18.73 12.45
CA LEU A 341 -18.93 18.14 11.26
C LEU A 341 -19.86 16.97 11.61
N PRO A 342 -20.83 16.64 10.75
CA PRO A 342 -21.64 15.44 10.92
C PRO A 342 -20.72 14.20 10.98
N MET A 343 -20.88 13.40 12.03
CA MET A 343 -20.11 12.17 12.18
C MET A 343 -20.37 11.25 10.99
N PRO A 344 -19.34 10.58 10.45
CA PRO A 344 -19.52 9.56 9.42
C PRO A 344 -20.49 8.48 9.91
N GLU A 345 -21.26 7.87 9.01
CA GLU A 345 -22.07 6.70 9.35
C GLU A 345 -21.18 5.65 10.03
N GLN A 346 -21.47 5.35 11.30
CA GLN A 346 -20.70 4.37 12.06
C GLN A 346 -20.93 2.96 11.48
N ALA A 347 -19.90 2.12 11.58
CA ALA A 347 -20.04 0.71 11.24
C ALA A 347 -21.11 0.08 12.17
N VAL A 348 -22.17 -0.50 11.58
CA VAL A 348 -23.18 -1.31 12.27
C VAL A 348 -22.64 -2.69 12.56
#